data_AF-A0A6N3BUZ4-F1
#
_entry.id   AF-A0A6N3BUZ4-F1
#
_cell.length_a   1.000
_cell.length_b   1.000
_cell.length_c   1.000
_cell.angle_alpha   90.00
_cell.angle_beta   90.00
_cell.angle_gamma   90.00
#
_symmetry.space_group_name_H-M   'P 1'
#
loop_
_entity.id
_entity.type
_entity.pdbx_description
1 polymer ?
#
loop_
_entity_poly.entity_id
_entity_poly.type
_entity_poly.pdbx_seq_one_letter_code
_entity_poly.pdbx_strand_id
1 'polypeptide(L)'
;MFSIELKILISFAWALIVFLVVALIIGPERKAQWFQRRKKYSFFNRRGVISELLFFGYPNTKEGIFITTGMAVAIGAVVFGLYHL
;
A
#
# COMPACT_ATOMS: atom_id res chain seq x y z
N MET A 1 20.99 -18.25 -6.35
CA MET A 1 21.07 -17.13 -5.40
C MET A 1 21.08 -15.82 -6.17
N PHE A 2 19.99 -15.06 -6.13
CA PHE A 2 19.92 -13.75 -6.79
C PHE A 2 20.86 -12.74 -6.11
N SER A 3 21.35 -11.74 -6.86
CA SER A 3 22.12 -10.63 -6.26
C SER A 3 21.24 -9.83 -5.29
N ILE A 4 21.87 -9.21 -4.29
CA ILE A 4 21.16 -8.38 -3.30
C ILE A 4 20.39 -7.24 -3.96
N GLU A 5 20.98 -6.62 -4.98
CA GLU A 5 20.38 -5.54 -5.78
C GLU A 5 19.08 -5.99 -6.44
N LEU A 6 19.10 -7.19 -7.05
CA LEU A 6 17.93 -7.77 -7.71
C LEU A 6 16.84 -8.13 -6.70
N LYS A 7 17.20 -8.67 -5.53
CA LYS A 7 16.25 -8.96 -4.44
C LYS A 7 15.55 -7.68 -3.96
N ILE A 8 16.30 -6.58 -3.82
CA ILE A 8 15.75 -5.27 -3.45
C ILE A 8 14.79 -4.79 -4.53
N LEU A 9 15.20 -4.84 -5.80
CA LEU A 9 14.36 -4.39 -6.92
C LEU A 9 13.05 -5.17 -7.02
N ILE A 10 13.10 -6.50 -6.88
CA ILE A 10 11.91 -7.35 -6.86
C ILE A 10 11.02 -7.00 -5.67
N SER A 11 11.58 -6.77 -4.49
CA SER A 11 10.82 -6.42 -3.29
C SER A 11 10.07 -5.10 -3.46
N PHE A 12 10.72 -4.08 -4.04
CA PHE A 12 10.07 -2.80 -4.34
C PHE A 12 8.98 -2.92 -5.40
N ALA A 13 9.28 -3.63 -6.50
CA ALA A 13 8.31 -3.86 -7.56
C ALA A 13 7.08 -4.62 -7.04
N TRP A 14 7.30 -5.65 -6.22
CA TRP A 14 6.23 -6.43 -5.60
C TRP A 14 5.37 -5.59 -4.66
N ALA A 15 5.99 -4.78 -3.79
CA ALA A 15 5.27 -3.89 -2.89
C ALA A 15 4.38 -2.89 -3.66
N LEU A 16 4.89 -2.33 -4.77
CA LEU A 16 4.11 -1.45 -5.64
C LEU A 16 2.93 -2.18 -6.28
N ILE A 17 3.13 -3.40 -6.79
CA ILE A 17 2.07 -4.21 -7.39
C ILE A 17 0.98 -4.51 -6.35
N VAL A 18 1.34 -5.00 -5.17
CA VAL A 18 0.38 -5.30 -4.10
C VAL A 18 -0.41 -4.05 -3.72
N PHE A 19 0.29 -2.93 -3.49
CA PHE A 19 -0.34 -1.65 -3.16
C PHE A 19 -1.34 -1.20 -4.23
N LEU A 20 -0.94 -1.22 -5.51
CA LEU A 20 -1.78 -0.76 -6.63
C LEU A 20 -3.00 -1.67 -6.82
N VAL A 21 -2.80 -2.98 -6.83
CA VAL A 21 -3.88 -3.95 -7.01
C VAL A 21 -4.91 -3.81 -5.91
N VAL A 22 -4.48 -3.73 -4.64
CA VAL A 22 -5.40 -3.58 -3.51
C VAL A 22 -6.10 -2.21 -3.53
N ALA A 23 -5.39 -1.14 -3.92
CA ALA A 23 -5.99 0.19 -4.10
C ALA A 23 -7.10 0.19 -5.15
N LEU A 24 -6.94 -0.54 -6.24
CA LEU A 24 -7.92 -0.66 -7.32
C LEU A 24 -9.11 -1.53 -6.93
N ILE A 25 -8.86 -2.69 -6.28
CA ILE A 25 -9.93 -3.62 -5.87
C ILE A 25 -10.88 -2.97 -4.85
N ILE A 26 -10.35 -2.25 -3.87
CA ILE A 26 -11.18 -1.65 -2.82
C ILE A 26 -12.01 -0.49 -3.37
N GLY A 27 -11.42 0.29 -4.27
CA GLY A 27 -12.05 1.50 -4.82
C GLY A 27 -12.06 2.69 -3.85
N PRO A 28 -12.36 3.90 -4.35
CA PRO A 28 -12.23 5.14 -3.58
C PRO A 28 -13.22 5.26 -2.42
N GLU A 29 -14.44 4.73 -2.57
CA GLU A 29 -15.52 4.82 -1.58
C GLU A 29 -15.19 4.05 -0.30
N ARG A 30 -14.90 2.75 -0.45
CA ARG A 30 -14.51 1.89 0.68
C ARG A 30 -13.21 2.38 1.32
N LYS A 31 -12.26 2.91 0.53
CA LYS A 31 -11.06 3.54 1.09
C LYS A 31 -11.36 4.76 1.95
N ALA A 32 -12.29 5.62 1.53
CA ALA A 32 -12.68 6.79 2.31
C ALA A 32 -13.40 6.40 3.61
N GLN A 33 -14.14 5.29 3.62
CA GLN A 33 -14.78 4.73 4.81
C GLN A 33 -13.78 4.09 5.77
N TRP A 34 -12.84 3.31 5.23
CA TRP A 34 -11.96 2.47 6.04
C TRP A 34 -10.68 3.18 6.51
N PHE A 35 -10.24 4.17 5.75
CA PHE A 35 -9.00 4.89 5.98
C PHE A 35 -9.27 6.38 6.15
N GLN A 36 -8.85 6.90 7.30
CA GLN A 36 -8.99 8.31 7.63
C GLN A 36 -8.03 9.17 6.77
N ARG A 37 -8.60 10.10 6.02
CA ARG A 37 -7.86 11.17 5.33
C ARG A 37 -7.36 12.22 6.32
N ARG A 38 -6.27 12.91 5.98
CA ARG A 38 -5.76 14.02 6.81
C ARG A 38 -6.82 15.13 6.88
N LYS A 39 -7.12 15.64 8.06
CA LYS A 39 -8.17 16.67 8.27
C LYS A 39 -7.69 18.08 7.91
N LYS A 40 -6.39 18.36 7.93
CA LYS A 40 -5.81 19.67 7.60
C LYS A 40 -5.15 19.62 6.22
N TYR A 41 -5.68 20.40 5.28
CA TYR A 41 -5.08 20.64 3.97
C TYR A 41 -4.65 22.10 3.88
N SER A 42 -3.37 22.33 3.58
CA SER A 42 -2.82 23.63 3.17
C SER A 42 -2.67 23.65 1.65
N PHE A 43 -2.54 24.83 1.03
CA PHE A 43 -2.28 24.98 -0.40
C PHE A 43 -1.09 24.12 -0.87
N PHE A 44 -0.01 24.07 -0.07
CA PHE A 44 1.17 23.25 -0.33
C PHE A 44 0.99 21.74 -0.08
N ASN A 45 -0.11 21.33 0.57
CA ASN A 45 -0.38 19.93 0.95
C ASN A 45 -1.55 19.32 0.16
N ARG A 46 -2.08 20.01 -0.84
CA ARG A 46 -3.08 19.45 -1.75
C ARG A 46 -2.42 18.36 -2.60
N ARG A 47 -3.12 17.23 -2.71
CA ARG A 47 -2.69 16.10 -3.56
C ARG A 47 -3.42 16.17 -4.89
N GLY A 48 -2.76 15.69 -5.94
CA GLY A 48 -3.41 15.50 -7.23
C GLY A 48 -4.49 14.41 -7.17
N VAL A 49 -5.42 14.42 -8.13
CA VAL A 49 -6.57 13.50 -8.20
C VAL A 49 -6.13 12.03 -8.17
N ILE A 50 -5.10 11.68 -8.93
CA ILE A 50 -4.55 10.31 -8.99
C ILE A 50 -3.98 9.90 -7.64
N SER A 51 -3.22 10.79 -7.01
CA SER A 51 -2.65 10.55 -5.69
C SER A 51 -3.74 10.39 -4.64
N GLU A 52 -4.84 11.13 -4.72
CA GLU A 52 -5.96 11.00 -3.80
C GLU A 52 -6.75 9.70 -4.01
N LEU A 53 -6.87 9.25 -5.27
CA LEU A 53 -7.55 8.01 -5.61
C LEU A 53 -6.76 6.79 -5.14
N LEU A 54 -5.43 6.79 -5.25
CA LEU A 54 -4.59 5.64 -4.90
C LEU A 54 -4.17 5.60 -3.43
N PHE A 55 -4.18 6.75 -2.72
CA PHE A 55 -3.64 6.82 -1.37
C PHE A 55 -4.54 6.17 -0.32
N PHE A 56 -3.94 5.27 0.47
CA PHE A 56 -4.52 4.78 1.71
C PHE A 56 -4.21 5.75 2.85
N GLY A 57 -5.25 6.25 3.53
CA GLY A 57 -5.13 7.05 4.74
C GLY A 57 -4.67 6.23 5.96
N TYR A 58 -4.87 6.77 7.16
CA TYR A 58 -4.64 5.99 8.39
C TYR A 58 -5.76 4.95 8.57
N PRO A 59 -5.47 3.65 8.75
CA PRO A 59 -6.52 2.64 8.92
C PRO A 59 -7.24 2.87 10.25
N ASN A 60 -8.50 3.28 10.18
CA ASN A 60 -9.30 3.63 11.36
C ASN A 60 -10.41 2.60 11.67
N THR A 61 -10.64 1.68 10.74
CA THR A 61 -11.67 0.64 10.84
C THR A 61 -11.03 -0.74 10.92
N LYS A 62 -11.79 -1.75 11.36
CA LYS A 62 -11.31 -3.13 11.41
C LYS A 62 -10.94 -3.64 10.02
N GLU A 63 -11.71 -3.26 9.01
CA GLU A 63 -11.49 -3.54 7.60
C GLU A 63 -10.20 -2.86 7.11
N GLY A 64 -10.00 -1.58 7.43
CA GLY A 64 -8.78 -0.86 7.07
C GLY A 64 -7.52 -1.49 7.69
N ILE A 65 -7.60 -1.90 8.96
CA ILE A 65 -6.52 -2.61 9.65
C ILE A 65 -6.28 -3.96 8.98
N PHE A 66 -7.33 -4.75 8.73
CA PHE A 66 -7.25 -6.05 8.09
C PHE A 66 -6.59 -5.97 6.70
N ILE A 67 -7.00 -5.00 5.87
CA ILE A 67 -6.39 -4.75 4.56
C ILE A 67 -4.92 -4.36 4.70
N THR A 68 -4.58 -3.49 5.66
CA THR A 68 -3.20 -3.06 5.90
C THR A 68 -2.32 -4.23 6.31
N THR A 69 -2.77 -5.04 7.26
CA THR A 69 -2.09 -6.25 7.69
C THR A 69 -1.97 -7.26 6.56
N GLY A 70 -3.03 -7.46 5.78
CA GLY A 70 -3.03 -8.36 4.62
C GLY A 70 -1.99 -7.95 3.57
N MET A 71 -1.92 -6.65 3.24
CA MET A 71 -0.88 -6.13 2.34
C MET A 71 0.52 -6.35 2.91
N ALA A 72 0.74 -6.07 4.19
CA ALA A 72 2.04 -6.25 4.83
C ALA A 72 2.48 -7.72 4.82
N VAL A 73 1.57 -8.67 5.09
CA VAL A 73 1.83 -10.11 5.02
C VAL A 73 2.14 -10.55 3.60
N ALA A 74 1.36 -10.10 2.61
CA ALA A 74 1.56 -10.45 1.20
C ALA A 74 2.91 -9.96 0.67
N ILE A 75 3.35 -8.76 1.09
CA ILE A 75 4.67 -8.22 0.75
C ILE A 75 5.76 -9.01 1.48
N GLY A 76 5.60 -9.19 2.80
CA GLY A 76 6.56 -9.88 3.65
C GLY A 76 6.84 -11.32 3.24
N ALA A 77 5.82 -12.06 2.78
CA ALA A 77 5.98 -13.45 2.33
C ALA A 77 6.96 -13.57 1.16
N VAL A 78 6.88 -12.66 0.18
CA VAL A 78 7.79 -12.67 -0.98
C VAL A 78 9.19 -12.23 -0.58
N VAL A 79 9.31 -11.20 0.26
CA VAL A 79 10.62 -10.76 0.78
C VAL A 79 11.30 -11.88 1.57
N PHE A 80 10.55 -12.59 2.40
CA PHE A 80 11.03 -13.74 3.17
C PHE A 80 11.48 -14.89 2.27
N GLY A 81 10.72 -15.21 1.21
CA GLY A 81 11.11 -16.20 0.21
C GLY A 81 12.39 -15.81 -0.52
N LEU A 82 12.51 -14.55 -0.96
CA LEU A 82 13.71 -14.03 -1.62
C LEU A 82 14.93 -14.03 -0.70
N TYR A 83 14.75 -13.87 0.60
CA TYR A 83 15.84 -13.94 1.56
C TYR A 83 16.45 -15.36 1.63
N HIS A 84 15.61 -16.39 1.55
CA HIS A 84 16.03 -17.80 1.65
C HIS A 84 16.48 -18.44 0.31
N LEU A 85 16.31 -17.74 -0.82
CA LEU A 85 16.70 -18.17 -2.18
C LEU A 85 18.00 -17.53 -2.69
#